data_AF-A0A7V5SD97-F1
#
_entry.id   AF-A0A7V5SD97-F1
#
_cell.length_a   1.000
_cell.length_b   1.000
_cell.length_c   1.000
_cell.angle_alpha   90.00
_cell.angle_beta   90.00
_cell.angle_gamma   90.00
#
_symmetry.space_group_name_H-M   'P 1'
#
loop_
_entity.id
_entity.type
_entity.pdbx_description
1 polymer ?
#
loop_
_entity_poly.entity_id
_entity_poly.type
_entity_poly.pdbx_seq_one_letter_code
_entity_poly.pdbx_strand_id
1 'polypeptide(L)'
;METFIQVAYLLASVSFIVAIKMLASPRTARTGNLLGAVGMLLGMIATLFYREIVRYEWIAVGVALGAALGAWMALAVKMTAMPQMVAILNGFGGAASALVAAAEAERILLS
;
A
#
# COMPACT_ATOMS: atom_id res chain seq x y z
N MET A 1 7.98 13.25 17.15
CA MET A 1 7.15 12.25 16.45
C MET A 1 7.21 12.48 14.94
N GLU A 2 6.95 13.69 14.47
CA GLU A 2 7.09 14.07 13.03
C GLU A 2 8.40 13.60 12.39
N THR A 3 9.56 13.88 13.01
CA THR A 3 10.86 13.46 12.47
C THR A 3 10.97 11.94 12.32
N PHE A 4 10.38 11.16 13.23
CA PHE A 4 10.37 9.70 13.14
C PHE A 4 9.52 9.23 11.95
N ILE A 5 8.34 9.82 11.73
CA ILE A 5 7.46 9.51 10.59
C ILE A 5 8.17 9.85 9.27
N GLN A 6 8.81 11.02 9.18
CA GLN A 6 9.56 11.44 7.99
C GLN A 6 10.74 10.52 7.68
N VAL A 7 11.51 10.13 8.70
CA VAL A 7 12.61 9.16 8.54
C VAL A 7 12.07 7.80 8.11
N ALA A 8 10.95 7.34 8.68
CA ALA A 8 10.30 6.10 8.26
C ALA A 8 9.85 6.16 6.79
N TYR A 9 9.22 7.26 6.35
CA TYR A 9 8.86 7.45 4.93
C TYR A 9 10.06 7.48 4.00
N LEU A 10 11.18 8.08 4.43
CA LEU A 10 12.43 8.05 3.67
C LEU A 10 12.95 6.62 3.52
N LEU A 11 12.99 5.85 4.61
CA LEU A 11 13.42 4.46 4.59
C LEU A 11 12.50 3.58 3.74
N ALA A 12 11.18 3.76 3.84
CA ALA A 12 10.20 3.08 2.99
C ALA A 12 10.45 3.41 1.51
N SER A 13 10.62 4.68 1.17
CA SER A 13 10.86 5.12 -0.22
C SER A 13 12.16 4.52 -0.78
N VAL A 14 13.25 4.54 -0.01
CA VAL A 14 14.53 3.91 -0.40
C VAL A 14 14.34 2.41 -0.60
N SER A 15 13.63 1.74 0.29
CA SER A 15 13.37 0.30 0.18
C SER A 15 12.59 -0.06 -1.09
N PHE A 16 11.62 0.76 -1.50
CA PHE A 16 10.88 0.56 -2.76
C PHE A 16 11.78 0.74 -3.98
N ILE A 17 12.65 1.75 -3.99
CA ILE A 17 13.61 1.98 -5.09
C ILE A 17 14.52 0.76 -5.24
N VAL A 18 15.08 0.27 -4.13
CA VAL A 18 15.94 -0.92 -4.14
C VAL A 18 15.16 -2.18 -4.52
N ALA A 19 13.94 -2.35 -4.03
CA ALA A 19 13.07 -3.47 -4.37
C ALA A 19 12.80 -3.55 -5.88
N ILE A 20 12.44 -2.44 -6.53
CA ILE A 20 12.22 -2.38 -7.98
C ILE A 20 13.49 -2.74 -8.75
N LYS A 21 14.65 -2.20 -8.33
CA LYS A 21 15.94 -2.57 -8.94
C LYS A 21 16.22 -4.07 -8.83
N MET A 22 15.92 -4.68 -7.69
CA MET A 22 16.12 -6.11 -7.45
C MET A 22 15.13 -6.99 -8.22
N LEU A 23 13.91 -6.51 -8.47
CA LEU A 23 12.92 -7.22 -9.28
C LEU A 23 13.33 -7.36 -10.74
N ALA A 24 14.22 -6.51 -11.25
CA ALA A 24 14.74 -6.59 -12.61
C ALA A 24 15.67 -7.78 -12.88
N SER A 25 16.17 -8.47 -11.85
CA SER A 25 17.02 -9.66 -12.00
C SER A 25 16.37 -10.90 -11.37
N PRO A 26 16.26 -12.03 -12.09
CA PRO A 26 15.71 -13.28 -11.54
C PRO A 26 16.41 -13.75 -10.27
N ARG A 27 17.72 -13.51 -10.14
CA ARG A 27 18.51 -13.91 -8.97
C ARG A 27 18.10 -13.17 -7.69
N THR A 28 17.66 -11.91 -7.81
CA THR A 28 17.30 -11.05 -6.67
C THR A 28 15.80 -10.83 -6.52
N ALA A 29 14.98 -11.29 -7.46
CA ALA A 29 13.54 -10.98 -7.54
C ALA A 29 12.76 -11.35 -6.26
N ARG A 30 13.01 -12.52 -5.67
CA ARG A 30 12.32 -12.94 -4.42
C ARG A 30 12.64 -12.01 -3.25
N THR A 31 13.91 -11.68 -3.08
CA THR A 31 14.36 -10.76 -2.02
C THR A 31 13.87 -9.34 -2.28
N GLY A 32 13.86 -8.90 -3.55
CA GLY A 32 13.30 -7.61 -3.96
C GLY A 32 11.82 -7.50 -3.60
N ASN A 33 11.03 -8.54 -3.87
CA ASN A 33 9.62 -8.58 -3.49
C ASN A 33 9.42 -8.47 -1.96
N LEU A 34 10.21 -9.21 -1.18
CA LEU A 34 10.16 -9.13 0.29
C LEU A 34 10.55 -7.74 0.81
N LEU A 35 11.60 -7.14 0.25
CA LEU A 35 12.04 -5.79 0.61
C LEU A 35 10.93 -4.75 0.34
N GLY A 36 10.24 -4.85 -0.80
CA GLY A 36 9.10 -4.01 -1.12
C GLY A 36 7.93 -4.19 -0.15
N ALA A 37 7.62 -5.44 0.23
CA ALA A 37 6.57 -5.73 1.21
C ALA A 37 6.89 -5.15 2.60
N VAL A 38 8.15 -5.26 3.05
CA VAL A 38 8.62 -4.64 4.31
C VAL A 38 8.56 -3.12 4.23
N GLY A 39 8.95 -2.53 3.10
CA GLY A 39 8.84 -1.10 2.83
C GLY A 39 7.41 -0.58 2.94
N MET A 40 6.47 -1.30 2.33
CA MET A 40 5.03 -1.00 2.42
C MET A 40 4.54 -1.07 3.86
N LEU A 41 4.89 -2.12 4.60
CA LEU A 41 4.49 -2.28 6.00
C LEU A 41 5.05 -1.17 6.89
N LEU A 42 6.32 -0.81 6.69
CA LEU A 42 6.98 0.27 7.43
C LEU A 42 6.30 1.62 7.20
N GLY A 43 6.01 1.97 5.94
CA GLY A 43 5.28 3.19 5.60
C GLY A 43 3.88 3.20 6.21
N MET A 44 3.14 2.09 6.09
CA MET A 44 1.80 1.94 6.66
C MET A 44 1.80 2.13 8.18
N ILE A 45 2.70 1.48 8.91
CA ILE A 45 2.83 1.60 10.37
C ILE A 45 3.19 3.04 10.75
N ALA A 46 4.12 3.68 10.04
CA ALA A 46 4.49 5.07 10.30
C ALA A 46 3.29 6.03 10.17
N THR A 47 2.42 5.82 9.17
CA THR A 47 1.19 6.60 8.99
C THR A 47 0.24 6.47 10.19
N LEU A 48 0.21 5.33 10.89
CA LEU A 48 -0.66 5.13 12.07
C LEU A 48 -0.27 6.00 13.27
N PHE A 49 0.93 6.57 13.30
CA PHE A 49 1.38 7.51 14.34
C PHE A 49 1.04 8.97 14.03
N TYR A 50 0.36 9.24 12.93
CA TYR A 50 -0.08 10.59 12.58
C TYR A 50 -1.18 11.06 13.54
N ARG A 51 -1.07 12.31 14.02
CA ARG A 51 -1.92 12.83 15.11
C ARG A 51 -3.38 13.10 14.70
N GLU A 52 -3.67 13.14 13.41
CA GLU A 52 -5.01 13.42 12.87
C GLU A 52 -5.88 12.16 12.69
N ILE A 53 -5.43 10.99 13.18
CA ILE A 53 -6.24 9.77 13.09
C ILE A 53 -7.37 9.83 14.10
N VAL A 54 -8.60 9.95 13.58
CA VAL A 54 -9.81 10.09 14.40
C VAL A 54 -10.34 8.74 14.88
N ARG A 55 -10.29 7.68 14.05
CA ARG A 55 -10.93 6.37 14.32
C ARG A 55 -10.10 5.19 13.80
N TYR A 56 -9.32 4.57 14.69
CA TYR A 56 -8.49 3.41 14.37
C TYR A 56 -9.31 2.17 13.99
N GLU A 57 -10.55 2.07 14.45
CA GLU A 57 -11.43 0.94 14.17
C GLU A 57 -11.73 0.81 12.68
N TRP A 58 -11.99 1.93 11.99
CA TRP A 58 -12.26 1.92 10.55
C TRP A 58 -11.01 1.57 9.73
N ILE A 59 -9.83 2.02 10.18
CA ILE A 59 -8.56 1.64 9.56
C ILE A 59 -8.34 0.14 9.70
N ALA A 60 -8.53 -0.42 10.90
CA ALA A 60 -8.35 -1.85 11.16
C ALA A 60 -9.33 -2.69 10.32
N VAL A 61 -10.61 -2.30 10.24
CA VAL A 61 -11.61 -2.98 9.41
C VAL A 61 -11.24 -2.90 7.93
N GLY A 62 -10.85 -1.73 7.43
CA GLY A 62 -10.45 -1.54 6.03
C GLY A 62 -9.23 -2.38 5.65
N VAL A 63 -8.19 -2.39 6.50
CA VAL A 63 -6.99 -3.22 6.31
C VAL A 63 -7.35 -4.70 6.36
N ALA A 64 -8.14 -5.15 7.33
CA ALA A 64 -8.51 -6.56 7.47
C ALA A 64 -9.32 -7.05 6.26
N LEU A 65 -10.34 -6.31 5.84
CA LEU A 65 -11.16 -6.67 4.68
C LEU A 65 -10.36 -6.62 3.38
N GLY A 66 -9.59 -5.56 3.16
CA GLY A 66 -8.76 -5.41 1.97
C GLY A 66 -7.68 -6.48 1.86
N ALA A 67 -6.98 -6.79 2.95
CA ALA A 67 -5.97 -7.84 2.99
C ALA A 67 -6.58 -9.24 2.79
N ALA A 68 -7.71 -9.55 3.43
CA ALA A 68 -8.39 -10.83 3.27
C ALA A 68 -8.88 -11.05 1.83
N LEU A 69 -9.56 -10.05 1.25
CA LEU A 69 -10.05 -10.13 -0.13
C LEU A 69 -8.89 -10.20 -1.12
N GLY A 70 -7.88 -9.35 -0.96
CA GLY A 70 -6.69 -9.33 -1.81
C GLY A 70 -5.91 -10.65 -1.76
N ALA A 71 -5.72 -11.22 -0.57
CA ALA A 71 -5.07 -12.52 -0.40
C ALA A 71 -5.88 -13.64 -1.06
N TRP A 72 -7.20 -13.67 -0.84
CA TRP A 72 -8.06 -14.66 -1.48
C TRP A 72 -8.00 -14.58 -3.00
N MET A 73 -8.12 -13.38 -3.57
CA MET A 73 -7.98 -13.13 -5.00
C MET A 73 -6.63 -13.61 -5.53
N ALA A 74 -5.53 -13.22 -4.88
CA ALA A 74 -4.18 -13.59 -5.30
C ALA A 74 -3.90 -15.10 -5.23
N LEU A 75 -4.49 -15.81 -4.26
CA LEU A 75 -4.29 -17.26 -4.08
C LEU A 75 -5.23 -18.11 -4.95
N ALA A 76 -6.42 -17.61 -5.27
CA ALA A 76 -7.42 -18.35 -6.04
C ALA A 76 -7.27 -18.22 -7.56
N VAL A 77 -6.48 -17.25 -8.06
CA VAL A 77 -6.36 -16.99 -9.50
C VAL A 77 -5.46 -17.99 -10.21
N LYS A 78 -5.87 -18.37 -11.43
CA LYS A 78 -5.06 -19.20 -12.31
C LYS A 78 -3.89 -18.39 -12.88
N MET A 79 -2.72 -19.02 -13.03
CA MET A 79 -1.53 -18.35 -13.60
C MET A 79 -1.76 -17.79 -15.02
N THR A 80 -2.68 -18.37 -15.79
CA THR A 80 -3.07 -17.87 -17.12
C THR A 80 -3.90 -16.58 -17.08
N ALA A 81 -4.49 -16.25 -15.93
CA ALA A 81 -5.32 -15.07 -15.71
C ALA A 81 -4.60 -13.98 -14.87
N MET A 82 -3.28 -14.10 -14.70
CA MET A 82 -2.48 -13.14 -13.93
C MET A 82 -2.57 -11.71 -14.49
N PRO A 83 -2.53 -11.46 -15.81
CA PRO A 83 -2.67 -10.09 -16.34
C PRO A 83 -3.97 -9.40 -15.92
N GLN A 84 -5.10 -10.12 -15.93
CA GLN A 84 -6.41 -9.59 -15.55
C GLN A 84 -6.49 -9.32 -14.04
N MET A 85 -5.90 -10.20 -13.22
CA MET A 85 -5.82 -9.97 -11.78
C MET A 85 -5.03 -8.70 -11.45
N VAL A 86 -3.87 -8.51 -12.09
CA VAL A 86 -3.04 -7.31 -11.91
C VAL A 86 -3.82 -6.05 -12.33
N ALA A 87 -4.59 -6.11 -13.42
CA ALA A 87 -5.43 -4.99 -13.86
C ALA A 87 -6.50 -4.63 -12.82
N ILE A 88 -7.20 -5.61 -12.26
CA ILE A 88 -8.22 -5.38 -11.22
C ILE A 88 -7.59 -4.80 -9.95
N LEU A 89 -6.48 -5.37 -9.47
CA LEU A 89 -5.79 -4.87 -8.27
C LEU A 89 -5.25 -3.44 -8.44
N ASN A 90 -4.72 -3.09 -9.62
CA ASN A 90 -4.37 -1.71 -9.94
C ASN A 90 -5.59 -0.80 -10.02
N GLY A 91 -6.71 -1.30 -10.56
CA GLY A 91 -7.99 -0.59 -10.57
C GLY A 91 -8.48 -0.23 -9.15
N PHE A 92 -8.37 -1.15 -8.18
CA PHE A 92 -8.66 -0.84 -6.78
C PHE A 92 -7.73 0.22 -6.19
N GLY A 93 -6.44 0.20 -6.54
CA GLY A 93 -5.49 1.25 -6.16
C GLY A 93 -5.90 2.62 -6.69
N GLY A 94 -6.28 2.71 -7.98
CA GLY A 94 -6.79 3.94 -8.59
C GLY A 94 -8.11 4.43 -7.97
N ALA A 95 -9.05 3.51 -7.70
CA ALA A 95 -10.30 3.83 -7.01
C ALA A 95 -10.06 4.38 -5.59
N ALA A 96 -9.11 3.79 -4.85
CA ALA A 96 -8.72 4.30 -3.53
C ALA A 96 -8.18 5.73 -3.60
N SER A 97 -7.29 6.02 -4.56
CA SER A 97 -6.79 7.39 -4.78
C SER A 97 -7.90 8.37 -5.15
N ALA A 98 -8.86 7.95 -6.00
CA ALA A 98 -10.00 8.78 -6.38
C ALA A 98 -10.91 9.10 -5.18
N LEU A 99 -11.16 8.12 -4.30
CA LEU A 99 -11.95 8.33 -3.07
C LEU A 99 -11.25 9.29 -2.10
N VAL A 100 -9.92 9.15 -1.92
CA VAL A 100 -9.13 10.08 -1.10
C VAL A 100 -9.19 11.50 -1.67
N ALA A 101 -9.03 11.65 -2.99
CA ALA A 101 -9.13 12.95 -3.65
C ALA A 101 -10.53 13.57 -3.52
N ALA A 102 -11.59 12.78 -3.64
CA ALA A 102 -12.96 13.24 -3.48
C ALA A 102 -13.25 13.69 -2.03
N ALA A 103 -12.79 12.93 -1.03
CA ALA A 103 -12.94 13.27 0.38
C ALA A 103 -12.20 14.57 0.74
N GLU A 104 -10.98 14.76 0.22
CA GLU A 104 -10.24 15.99 0.44
C GLU A 104 -10.86 17.19 -0.29
N ALA A 105 -11.39 16.99 -1.51
CA ALA A 105 -12.11 18.04 -2.23
C ALA A 105 -13.38 18.50 -1.48
N GLU A 106 -14.15 17.56 -0.93
CA GLU A 106 -15.31 17.86 -0.08
C GLU A 106 -14.90 18.64 1.17
N ARG A 107 -13.81 18.22 1.83
CA ARG A 107 -13.26 18.91 3.01
C ARG A 107 -12.90 20.37 2.70
N ILE A 108 -12.24 20.63 1.58
CA ILE A 108 -11.84 21.99 1.16
C ILE A 108 -13.05 22.85 0.80
N LEU A 109 -14.08 22.27 0.17
CA LEU A 109 -15.28 23.01 -0.25
C LEU A 109 -16.21 23.39 0.92
N LEU A 110 -16.19 22.61 2.00
CA LEU A 110 -17.04 22.81 3.19
C LEU A 110 -16.30 23.52 4.35
N SER A 111 -15.00 23.81 4.20
CA SER A 111 -14.19 24.61 5.14
C SER A 111 -14.18 26.09 4.77
#